data_AF-A0A7J8EWZ7-F1
#
_entry.id   AF-A0A7J8EWZ7-F1
#
_cell.length_a   1.000
_cell.length_b   1.000
_cell.length_c   1.000
_cell.angle_alpha   90.00
_cell.angle_beta   90.00
_cell.angle_gamma   90.00
#
_symmetry.space_group_name_H-M   'P 1'
#
loop_
_entity.id
_entity.type
_entity.pdbx_description
1 polymer ?
#
loop_
_entity_poly.entity_id
_entity_poly.type
_entity_poly.pdbx_seq_one_letter_code
_entity_poly.pdbx_strand_id
1 'polypeptide(L)'
;MEDDEEEITAATLRGRPRPLPISALSAFSYVPPRRLDPKEHSYYYRQGQTGVISLYDCVFKRNPGYNQKLHRDDREHAKNLGLHINEEEQERPVGVLTSSVYGRRICQPVEPLNRDHGRANHVKADFYRKNGVPGLQAPDFGHVEPA
;
A
#
# COMPACT_ATOMS: atom_id res chain seq x y z
N MET A 1 30.26 -16.00 41.71
CA MET A 1 30.39 -14.64 41.15
C MET A 1 29.80 -14.77 39.77
N GLU A 2 28.47 -14.67 39.71
CA GLU A 2 27.73 -14.75 38.46
C GLU A 2 27.71 -13.33 37.89
N ASP A 3 28.29 -13.17 36.70
CA ASP A 3 28.31 -11.92 35.97
C ASP A 3 26.92 -11.71 35.39
N ASP A 4 26.15 -10.80 35.98
CA ASP A 4 24.86 -10.35 35.46
C ASP A 4 25.12 -9.54 34.17
N GLU A 5 25.08 -10.21 33.02
CA GLU A 5 25.09 -9.57 31.71
C GLU A 5 23.79 -8.77 31.51
N GLU A 6 23.81 -7.48 31.85
CA GLU A 6 22.70 -6.57 31.59
C GLU A 6 22.41 -6.52 30.07
N GLU A 7 21.31 -7.14 29.63
CA GLU A 7 20.81 -7.07 28.26
C GLU A 7 20.56 -5.61 27.84
N ILE A 8 21.42 -5.08 26.96
CA ILE A 8 21.33 -3.73 26.41
C ILE A 8 20.16 -3.70 25.42
N THR A 9 18.95 -3.46 25.91
CA THR A 9 17.77 -3.28 25.07
C THR A 9 17.77 -1.88 24.40
N ALA A 10 17.17 -1.75 23.21
CA ALA A 10 17.07 -0.46 22.50
C ALA A 10 16.36 0.64 23.32
N ALA A 11 15.65 0.26 24.39
CA ALA A 11 15.01 1.16 25.34
C ALA A 11 16.02 1.80 26.32
N THR A 12 17.05 1.08 26.77
CA THR A 12 18.07 1.61 27.72
C THR A 12 19.06 2.57 27.03
N LEU A 13 19.25 2.45 25.72
CA LEU A 13 20.06 3.39 24.92
C LEU A 13 19.36 4.73 24.62
N ARG A 14 18.05 4.83 24.84
CA ARG A 14 17.33 6.10 24.68
C ARG A 14 17.50 6.93 25.94
N GLY A 15 18.38 7.93 25.88
CA GLY A 15 18.52 8.93 26.94
C GLY A 15 17.18 9.55 27.34
N ARG A 16 17.03 9.93 28.62
CA ARG A 16 15.79 10.51 29.15
C ARG A 16 15.30 11.65 28.24
N PRO A 17 13.99 11.72 27.96
CA PRO A 17 13.45 12.81 27.14
C PRO A 17 13.77 14.14 27.81
N ARG A 18 14.44 15.03 27.07
CA ARG A 18 14.73 16.38 27.57
C ARG A 18 13.40 17.11 27.80
N PRO A 19 13.29 17.92 28.86
CA PRO A 19 12.11 18.76 29.05
C PRO A 19 11.96 19.68 27.83
N LEU A 20 10.71 19.90 27.43
CA LEU A 20 10.38 20.79 26.32
C LEU A 20 10.87 22.20 26.62
N PRO A 21 11.35 22.98 25.63
CA PRO A 21 11.73 24.37 25.84
C PRO A 21 10.53 25.18 26.36
N ILE A 22 10.77 26.28 27.07
CA ILE A 22 9.73 27.10 27.69
C ILE A 22 8.65 27.54 26.68
N SER A 23 9.06 27.83 25.43
CA SER A 23 8.15 28.16 24.33
C SER A 23 7.19 27.02 23.94
N ALA A 24 7.56 25.78 24.21
CA ALA A 24 6.75 24.58 23.96
C ALA A 24 5.92 24.14 25.19
N LEU A 25 6.10 24.77 26.36
CA LEU A 25 5.29 24.52 27.56
C LEU A 25 3.94 25.26 27.53
N SER A 26 3.85 26.33 26.74
CA SER A 26 2.61 27.07 26.56
C SER A 26 1.66 26.33 25.61
N ALA A 27 0.43 26.10 26.07
CA ALA A 27 -0.61 25.41 25.31
C ALA A 27 -0.95 26.11 23.97
N PHE A 28 -0.69 27.41 23.85
CA PHE A 28 -0.99 28.20 22.65
C PHE A 28 0.17 28.24 21.64
N SER A 29 1.39 27.94 22.06
CA SER A 29 2.59 27.99 21.20
C SER A 29 3.20 26.61 20.94
N TYR A 30 2.70 25.57 21.61
CA TYR A 30 3.12 24.21 21.34
C TYR A 30 2.59 23.72 19.99
N VAL A 31 3.50 23.57 19.02
CA VAL A 31 3.23 22.89 17.76
C VAL A 31 3.70 21.45 17.90
N PRO A 32 2.79 20.46 18.02
CA PRO A 32 3.21 19.08 18.15
C PRO A 32 3.91 18.62 16.87
N PRO A 33 4.97 17.79 16.98
CA PRO A 33 5.71 17.29 15.81
C PRO A 33 4.85 16.38 14.94
N ARG A 34 3.73 15.87 15.47
CA ARG A 34 2.71 15.13 14.73
C ARG A 34 1.32 15.56 15.16
N ARG A 35 0.42 15.63 14.18
CA ARG A 35 -1.02 15.74 14.44
C ARG A 35 -1.55 14.34 14.71
N LEU A 36 -2.07 14.12 15.91
CA LEU A 36 -2.76 12.88 16.32
C LEU A 36 -4.28 13.04 16.19
N ASP A 37 -4.71 13.95 15.32
CA ASP A 37 -6.11 14.23 15.11
C ASP A 37 -6.82 13.02 14.49
N PRO A 38 -8.11 12.84 14.76
CA PRO A 38 -8.93 11.83 14.10
C PRO A 38 -8.76 11.84 12.57
N LYS A 39 -8.98 10.66 11.97
CA LYS A 39 -8.96 10.42 10.51
C LYS A 39 -9.78 11.47 9.74
N GLU A 40 -10.87 11.94 10.34
CA GLU A 40 -11.82 12.90 9.76
C GLU A 40 -11.21 14.27 9.45
N HIS A 41 -10.17 14.69 10.19
CA HIS A 41 -9.48 15.96 9.94
C HIS A 41 -8.47 15.88 8.79
N SER A 42 -8.14 14.67 8.35
CA SER A 42 -7.27 14.46 7.19
C SER A 42 -8.04 14.69 5.89
N TYR A 43 -7.41 15.35 4.93
CA TYR A 43 -8.00 15.64 3.62
C TYR A 43 -8.52 14.38 2.90
N TYR A 44 -7.78 13.27 3.01
CA TYR A 44 -8.14 11.99 2.39
C TYR A 44 -9.00 11.10 3.29
N TYR A 45 -9.44 11.60 4.44
CA TYR A 45 -10.04 10.78 5.48
C TYR A 45 -9.13 9.59 5.80
N ARG A 46 -7.82 9.80 6.01
CA ARG A 46 -6.82 8.76 6.32
C ARG A 46 -6.03 9.10 7.59
N GLN A 47 -5.75 8.11 8.43
CA GLN A 47 -4.88 8.31 9.58
C GLN A 47 -3.45 8.56 9.11
N GLY A 48 -2.81 9.60 9.62
CA GLY A 48 -1.42 9.90 9.29
C GLY A 48 -0.49 8.80 9.80
N GLN A 49 0.08 8.00 8.89
CA GLN A 49 1.01 6.93 9.24
C GLN A 49 2.47 7.42 9.35
N THR A 50 2.74 8.66 8.96
CA THR A 50 4.11 9.18 8.79
C THR A 50 4.88 9.21 10.12
N GLY A 51 6.16 8.82 10.04
CA GLY A 51 7.22 8.98 11.06
C GLY A 51 7.25 10.35 11.75
N VAL A 52 7.81 10.47 12.97
CA VAL A 52 8.28 11.80 13.44
C VAL A 52 9.53 12.01 12.63
N ILE A 53 9.44 12.88 11.62
CA ILE A 53 10.61 13.23 10.83
C ILE A 53 11.25 14.42 11.51
N SER A 54 12.48 14.25 12.00
CA SER A 54 13.22 15.37 12.58
C SER A 54 13.76 16.26 11.46
N LEU A 55 13.76 17.58 11.68
CA LEU A 55 14.40 18.53 10.76
C LEU A 55 15.86 18.17 10.48
N TYR A 56 16.54 17.63 11.49
CA TYR A 56 17.91 17.15 11.34
C TYR A 56 17.99 16.01 10.31
N ASP A 57 17.15 14.97 10.43
CA ASP A 57 17.15 13.87 9.47
C ASP A 57 16.78 14.35 8.05
N CYS A 58 15.82 15.28 7.92
CA CYS A 58 15.47 15.89 6.62
C CYS A 58 16.66 16.58 5.92
N VAL A 59 17.56 17.19 6.69
CA VAL A 59 18.69 17.96 6.14
C VAL A 59 19.91 17.07 5.95
N PHE A 60 20.23 16.24 6.94
CA PHE A 60 21.51 15.53 7.03
C PHE A 60 21.43 14.05 6.64
N LYS A 61 20.25 13.42 6.64
CA LYS A 61 20.06 12.01 6.24
C LYS A 61 19.39 11.85 4.89
N ARG A 62 19.58 12.81 3.99
CA ARG A 62 19.17 12.66 2.59
C ARG A 62 20.01 11.58 1.92
N ASN A 63 19.36 10.79 1.05
CA ASN A 63 20.06 9.79 0.27
C ASN A 63 20.95 10.49 -0.76
N PRO A 64 22.29 10.31 -0.74
CA PRO A 64 23.20 10.97 -1.67
C PRO A 64 23.16 10.35 -3.08
N GLY A 65 22.41 9.27 -3.29
CA GLY A 65 22.33 8.57 -4.57
C GLY A 65 21.64 9.37 -5.67
N TYR A 66 22.25 9.39 -6.86
CA TYR A 66 21.65 9.93 -8.07
C TYR A 66 20.58 8.98 -8.63
N ASN A 67 19.43 9.52 -9.03
CA ASN A 67 18.36 8.74 -9.65
C ASN A 67 18.09 9.26 -11.07
N GLN A 68 18.66 8.59 -12.07
CA GLN A 68 18.53 8.95 -13.49
C GLN A 68 17.08 8.99 -14.01
N LYS A 69 16.12 8.37 -13.32
CA LYS A 69 14.69 8.41 -13.70
C LYS A 69 14.01 9.72 -13.30
N LEU A 70 14.59 10.44 -12.35
CA LEU A 70 14.15 11.77 -11.95
C LEU A 70 14.69 12.79 -12.94
N HIS A 71 13.83 13.72 -13.34
CA HIS A 71 14.25 14.86 -14.16
C HIS A 71 15.04 15.89 -13.33
N ARG A 72 14.89 15.88 -12.00
CA ARG A 72 15.61 16.74 -11.07
C ARG A 72 15.87 16.01 -9.76
N ASP A 73 17.05 16.23 -9.20
CA ASP A 73 17.48 15.58 -7.96
C ASP A 73 16.93 16.25 -6.69
N ASP A 74 16.49 17.52 -6.77
CA ASP A 74 15.94 18.29 -5.63
C ASP A 74 14.49 17.91 -5.27
N ARG A 75 13.86 17.02 -6.04
CA ARG A 75 12.44 16.70 -5.92
C ARG A 75 12.22 15.25 -5.46
N GLU A 76 12.11 15.07 -4.15
CA GLU A 76 11.95 13.76 -3.48
C GLU A 76 10.75 12.95 -4.02
N HIS A 77 9.63 13.61 -4.34
CA HIS A 77 8.41 12.95 -4.84
C HIS A 77 8.10 13.27 -6.31
N ALA A 78 9.11 13.44 -7.17
CA ALA A 78 8.82 13.68 -8.59
C ALA A 78 8.03 12.50 -9.19
N LYS A 79 7.06 12.81 -10.05
CA LYS A 79 6.13 11.83 -10.64
C LYS A 79 5.37 11.01 -9.58
N ASN A 80 5.10 11.60 -8.40
CA ASN A 80 4.40 10.96 -7.27
C ASN A 80 5.12 9.72 -6.71
N LEU A 81 6.43 9.61 -6.92
CA LEU A 81 7.20 8.48 -6.41
C LEU A 81 7.19 8.47 -4.87
N GLY A 82 6.83 7.33 -4.28
CA GLY A 82 6.67 7.17 -2.83
C GLY A 82 5.39 7.80 -2.25
N LEU A 83 4.51 8.39 -3.09
CA LEU A 83 3.20 8.85 -2.67
C LEU A 83 2.14 7.83 -3.07
N HIS A 84 1.34 7.38 -2.10
CA HIS A 84 0.27 6.40 -2.31
C HIS A 84 -1.08 7.09 -2.58
N ILE A 85 -1.10 8.07 -3.49
CA ILE A 85 -2.25 8.96 -3.72
C ILE A 85 -3.52 8.17 -4.07
N ASN A 86 -3.40 7.11 -4.87
CA ASN A 86 -4.56 6.29 -5.25
C ASN A 86 -5.15 5.54 -4.05
N GLU A 87 -4.31 4.98 -3.18
CA GLU A 87 -4.78 4.32 -1.95
C GLU A 87 -5.44 5.32 -1.01
N GLU A 88 -4.86 6.52 -0.89
CA GLU A 88 -5.42 7.62 -0.08
C GLU A 88 -6.78 8.09 -0.59
N GLU A 89 -6.93 8.30 -1.90
CA GLU A 89 -8.20 8.69 -2.51
C GLU A 89 -9.27 7.58 -2.41
N GLN A 90 -8.88 6.31 -2.39
CA GLN A 90 -9.82 5.19 -2.19
C GLN A 90 -10.38 5.09 -0.77
N GLU A 91 -9.60 5.51 0.23
CA GLU A 91 -10.08 5.55 1.62
C GLU A 91 -11.06 6.69 1.87
N ARG A 92 -11.15 7.65 0.95
CA ARG A 92 -12.02 8.81 1.05
C ARG A 92 -13.48 8.37 0.93
N PRO A 93 -14.35 8.72 1.90
CA PRO A 93 -15.75 8.27 1.89
C PRO A 93 -16.55 8.92 0.75
N VAL A 94 -16.21 10.17 0.39
CA VAL A 94 -16.85 10.92 -0.70
C VAL A 94 -15.76 11.41 -1.64
N GLY A 95 -15.71 10.84 -2.85
CA GLY A 95 -14.73 11.22 -3.87
C GLY A 95 -14.86 12.68 -4.32
N VAL A 96 -13.74 13.28 -4.75
CA VAL A 96 -13.72 14.64 -5.32
C VAL A 96 -14.32 14.64 -6.72
N LEU A 97 -14.99 15.73 -7.10
CA LEU A 97 -15.51 15.92 -8.47
C LEU A 97 -14.45 15.79 -9.56
N THR A 98 -13.20 16.15 -9.27
CA THR A 98 -12.07 16.04 -10.19
C THR A 98 -11.53 14.62 -10.32
N SER A 99 -11.95 13.70 -9.44
CA SER A 99 -11.52 12.31 -9.54
C SER A 99 -12.20 11.65 -10.72
N SER A 100 -11.43 10.91 -11.51
CA SER A 100 -11.94 10.16 -12.65
C SER A 100 -12.91 9.04 -12.24
N VAL A 101 -12.86 8.64 -10.97
CA VAL A 101 -13.68 7.61 -10.35
C VAL A 101 -15.02 8.17 -9.88
N TYR A 102 -15.09 9.44 -9.47
CA TYR A 102 -16.34 10.04 -9.02
C TYR A 102 -17.40 9.97 -10.12
N GLY A 103 -18.57 9.41 -9.78
CA GLY A 103 -19.65 9.10 -10.71
C GLY A 103 -19.49 7.78 -11.49
N ARG A 104 -18.29 7.19 -11.56
CA ARG A 104 -18.08 5.86 -12.14
C ARG A 104 -18.35 4.77 -11.10
N ARG A 105 -19.51 4.13 -11.22
CA ARG A 105 -19.93 2.99 -10.37
C ARG A 105 -19.27 1.66 -10.79
N ILE A 106 -17.93 1.64 -10.92
CA ILE A 106 -17.20 0.46 -11.43
C ILE A 106 -17.24 -0.71 -10.43
N CYS A 107 -17.03 -0.42 -9.14
CA CYS A 107 -16.97 -1.45 -8.10
C CYS A 107 -18.34 -1.77 -7.49
N GLN A 108 -19.34 -0.91 -7.69
CA GLN A 108 -20.70 -1.06 -7.15
C GLN A 108 -21.73 -0.68 -8.21
N PRO A 109 -21.84 -1.48 -9.29
CA PRO A 109 -22.87 -1.25 -10.30
C PRO A 109 -24.26 -1.40 -9.66
N VAL A 110 -25.19 -0.52 -10.02
CA VAL A 110 -26.57 -0.56 -9.51
C VAL A 110 -27.30 -1.80 -9.99
N GLU A 111 -27.04 -2.15 -11.25
CA GLU A 111 -27.65 -3.28 -11.93
C GLU A 111 -26.59 -4.33 -12.19
N PRO A 112 -26.93 -5.62 -12.04
CA PRO A 112 -26.03 -6.69 -12.43
C PRO A 112 -25.75 -6.58 -13.93
N LEU A 113 -24.50 -6.87 -14.32
CA LEU A 113 -24.14 -6.89 -15.74
C LEU A 113 -24.93 -7.99 -16.45
N ASN A 114 -25.88 -7.61 -17.31
CA ASN A 114 -26.62 -8.56 -18.13
C ASN A 114 -25.63 -9.27 -19.09
N ARG A 115 -25.57 -10.60 -18.99
CA ARG A 115 -24.73 -11.48 -19.82
C ARG A 115 -25.56 -12.50 -20.60
N ASP A 116 -26.85 -12.25 -20.81
CA ASP A 116 -27.79 -13.17 -21.44
C ASP A 116 -27.37 -13.53 -22.88
N HIS A 117 -26.59 -12.66 -23.53
CA HIS A 117 -26.09 -12.84 -24.90
C HIS A 117 -24.55 -12.75 -25.00
N GLY A 118 -23.84 -13.55 -24.20
CA GLY A 118 -22.39 -13.70 -24.29
C GLY A 118 -21.95 -14.60 -25.46
N ARG A 119 -20.82 -14.28 -26.10
CA ARG A 119 -20.20 -15.18 -27.09
C ARG A 119 -19.62 -16.41 -26.38
N ALA A 120 -20.11 -17.60 -26.73
CA ALA A 120 -19.55 -18.86 -26.27
C ALA A 120 -18.53 -19.40 -27.29
N ASN A 121 -17.34 -19.78 -26.83
CA ASN A 121 -16.27 -20.31 -27.68
C ASN A 121 -16.48 -21.81 -27.96
N HIS A 122 -17.55 -22.15 -28.69
CA HIS A 122 -17.92 -23.53 -29.03
C HIS A 122 -16.79 -24.31 -29.69
N VAL A 123 -16.14 -23.73 -30.72
CA VAL A 123 -15.03 -24.39 -31.43
C VAL A 123 -13.90 -24.81 -30.48
N LYS A 124 -13.55 -23.96 -29.52
CA LYS A 124 -12.48 -24.28 -28.56
C LYS A 124 -12.90 -25.35 -27.56
N ALA A 125 -14.16 -25.36 -27.15
CA ALA A 125 -14.71 -26.34 -26.21
C ALA A 125 -14.89 -27.71 -26.86
N ASP A 126 -15.36 -27.75 -28.11
CA ASP A 126 -15.77 -28.99 -28.77
C ASP A 126 -14.60 -29.67 -29.49
N PHE A 127 -13.72 -28.91 -30.14
CA PHE A 127 -12.65 -29.48 -30.96
C PHE A 127 -11.35 -29.74 -30.17
N TYR A 128 -11.07 -28.97 -29.13
CA TYR A 128 -9.81 -29.07 -28.40
C TYR A 128 -10.03 -29.62 -26.99
N ARG A 129 -9.60 -30.86 -26.75
CA ARG A 129 -9.60 -31.49 -25.42
C ARG A 129 -8.28 -31.22 -24.70
N LYS A 130 -8.35 -30.96 -23.39
CA LYS A 130 -7.17 -30.71 -22.54
C LYS A 130 -6.35 -31.98 -22.26
N ASN A 131 -7.02 -33.13 -22.25
CA ASN A 131 -6.39 -34.44 -22.15
C ASN A 131 -6.26 -34.99 -23.57
N GLY A 132 -5.13 -35.63 -23.87
CA GLY A 132 -4.86 -36.25 -25.17
C GLY A 132 -5.95 -37.25 -25.59
N VAL A 133 -5.86 -37.76 -26.81
CA VAL A 133 -6.87 -38.65 -27.37
C VAL A 133 -7.01 -39.91 -26.50
N PRO A 134 -8.20 -40.18 -25.92
CA PRO A 134 -8.43 -41.44 -25.22
C PRO A 134 -8.33 -42.58 -26.25
N GLY A 135 -7.36 -43.48 -26.05
CA GLY A 135 -7.12 -44.63 -26.92
C GLY A 135 -5.85 -44.57 -27.79
N LEU A 136 -5.05 -43.50 -27.76
CA LEU A 136 -3.77 -43.42 -28.48
C LEU A 136 -2.52 -43.55 -27.59
N GLN A 137 -2.70 -43.58 -26.26
CA GLN A 137 -1.61 -43.95 -25.36
C GLN A 137 -1.64 -45.47 -25.16
N ALA A 138 -0.49 -46.12 -25.37
CA ALA A 138 -0.32 -47.52 -25.01
C ALA A 138 -0.70 -47.72 -23.53
N PRO A 139 -1.21 -48.90 -23.12
CA PRO A 139 -1.52 -49.16 -21.73
C PRO A 139 -0.22 -49.17 -20.91
N ASP A 140 0.10 -48.02 -20.32
CA ASP A 140 1.14 -47.92 -19.31
C ASP A 140 0.64 -48.50 -17.98
N PHE A 141 1.56 -48.78 -17.08
CA PHE A 141 1.29 -49.42 -15.80
C PHE A 141 0.28 -48.60 -14.97
N GLY A 142 -0.99 -49.06 -14.92
CA GLY A 142 -2.09 -48.37 -14.25
C GLY A 142 -3.41 -48.30 -15.03
N HIS A 143 -3.52 -48.90 -16.22
CA HIS A 143 -4.77 -48.96 -16.96
C HIS A 143 -5.82 -49.85 -16.25
N VAL A 144 -7.01 -49.29 -15.97
CA VAL A 144 -8.18 -50.02 -15.46
C VAL A 144 -9.33 -49.80 -16.43
N GLU A 145 -9.81 -50.88 -17.03
CA GLU A 145 -10.99 -50.85 -17.89
C GLU A 145 -12.27 -50.72 -17.04
N PRO A 146 -13.25 -49.91 -17.46
CA PRO A 146 -14.55 -49.85 -16.80
C PRO A 146 -15.31 -51.16 -17.04
N ALA A 147 -15.99 -51.64 -15.98
CA ALA A 147 -16.83 -52.84 -15.97
C ALA A 147 -18.10 -52.71 -16.83
#